data_AF-A0AAQ0HHJ6-F1
#
_entry.id   AF-A0AAQ0HHJ6-F1
#
_cell.length_a   1.000
_cell.length_b   1.000
_cell.length_c   1.000
_cell.angle_alpha   90.00
_cell.angle_beta   90.00
_cell.angle_gamma   90.00
#
_symmetry.space_group_name_H-M   'P 1'
#
loop_
_entity.id
_entity.type
_entity.pdbx_description
1 polymer ?
#
loop_
_entity_poly.entity_id
_entity_poly.type
_entity_poly.pdbx_seq_one_letter_code
_entity_poly.pdbx_strand_id
1 'polypeptide(L)'
;MVTINTTSAVDGIDARSLQSSKGSSETNSTNQFEMFLKMLTTQIKNQDPLNPMENTEFAVQLATFSGVEQQVQTNLLLTQLLGNIDGGEIGQLSTWIGREVRTNAPVWFDGSSLILAADRSANGESATLVTLNEQGKEVLRQAIGSMSGEIEWHGRYADGTSLPAGFYTFRIEEESSDGSATLRDVESYSRVTGIELTQNGAELVLKGGGSARVDQVSGLRE
;
A
#
# COMPACT_ATOMS: atom_id res chain seq x y z
N MET A 1 52.17 -28.31 47.75
CA MET A 1 52.30 -29.12 46.51
C MET A 1 51.04 -29.95 46.41
N VAL A 2 50.15 -29.74 45.45
CA VAL A 2 50.34 -30.01 44.03
C VAL A 2 49.53 -29.01 43.18
N THR A 3 50.16 -28.50 42.13
CA THR A 3 49.56 -27.70 41.05
C THR A 3 48.92 -28.63 40.04
N ILE A 4 47.75 -28.26 39.49
CA ILE A 4 47.29 -28.76 38.19
C ILE A 4 46.87 -27.54 37.36
N ASN A 5 47.58 -27.32 36.27
CA ASN A 5 47.31 -26.31 35.25
C ASN A 5 47.14 -27.06 33.93
N THR A 6 46.03 -26.85 33.22
CA THR A 6 45.87 -27.02 31.74
C THR A 6 44.50 -26.43 31.38
N THR A 7 44.41 -25.20 30.84
CA THR A 7 44.39 -24.84 29.39
C THR A 7 43.11 -25.37 28.69
N SER A 8 42.32 -24.65 27.89
CA SER A 8 42.51 -23.41 27.13
C SER A 8 41.16 -22.74 26.81
N ALA A 9 41.24 -21.41 26.63
CA ALA A 9 40.61 -20.60 25.58
C ALA A 9 39.08 -20.53 25.41
N VAL A 10 38.62 -19.30 25.66
CA VAL A 10 37.40 -18.64 25.17
C VAL A 10 37.61 -18.24 23.71
N ASP A 11 36.69 -18.54 22.78
CA ASP A 11 36.37 -17.63 21.67
C ASP A 11 35.08 -18.00 20.91
N GLY A 12 34.30 -16.98 20.56
CA GLY A 12 33.39 -16.91 19.40
C GLY A 12 32.11 -17.74 19.34
N ILE A 13 30.99 -17.20 19.82
CA ILE A 13 29.68 -17.48 19.21
C ILE A 13 29.11 -16.16 18.69
N ASP A 14 29.28 -15.98 17.39
CA ASP A 14 28.84 -14.84 16.58
C ASP A 14 27.32 -14.80 16.43
N ALA A 15 26.76 -13.62 16.62
CA ALA A 15 25.36 -13.31 16.37
C ALA A 15 25.16 -12.92 14.90
N ARG A 16 24.69 -13.85 14.05
CA ARG A 16 24.04 -13.50 12.76
C ARG A 16 23.36 -14.70 12.10
N SER A 17 22.03 -14.76 12.23
CA SER A 17 21.09 -15.12 11.15
C SER A 17 19.67 -15.21 11.70
N LEU A 18 19.08 -14.04 11.99
CA LEU A 18 17.62 -13.90 11.98
C LEU A 18 17.20 -13.62 10.54
N GLN A 19 17.00 -14.68 9.76
CA GLN A 19 16.39 -14.57 8.45
C GLN A 19 14.93 -15.00 8.54
N SER A 20 14.08 -13.99 8.41
CA SER A 20 12.62 -14.07 8.31
C SER A 20 12.18 -14.94 7.13
N SER A 21 11.50 -16.05 7.41
CA SER A 21 10.54 -16.65 6.47
C SER A 21 9.12 -16.22 6.86
N LYS A 22 8.68 -15.08 6.30
CA LYS A 22 7.25 -14.81 6.12
C LYS A 22 6.74 -15.78 5.04
N GLY A 23 6.19 -16.91 5.47
CA GLY A 23 5.61 -17.90 4.59
C GLY A 23 4.40 -18.55 5.25
N SER A 24 3.20 -18.05 4.91
CA SER A 24 1.93 -18.79 4.95
C SER A 24 1.63 -19.61 6.22
N SER A 25 1.22 -18.94 7.31
CA SER A 25 0.66 -19.62 8.49
C SER A 25 -0.87 -19.58 8.57
N GLU A 26 -1.58 -18.73 7.82
CA GLU A 26 -3.03 -18.58 8.02
C GLU A 26 -3.89 -19.73 7.48
N THR A 27 -3.40 -20.52 6.52
CA THR A 27 -4.18 -21.62 5.91
C THR A 27 -3.89 -22.99 6.53
N ASN A 28 -2.89 -23.09 7.42
CA ASN A 28 -2.45 -24.37 7.99
C ASN A 28 -3.25 -24.78 9.24
N SER A 29 -3.59 -23.83 10.11
CA SER A 29 -4.22 -24.12 11.41
C SER A 29 -5.67 -24.61 11.27
N THR A 30 -6.47 -24.00 10.38
CA THR A 30 -7.85 -24.45 10.10
C THR A 30 -7.88 -25.84 9.43
N ASN A 31 -6.94 -26.13 8.54
CA ASN A 31 -6.81 -27.46 7.91
C ASN A 31 -6.38 -28.56 8.90
N GLN A 32 -5.57 -28.22 9.90
CA GLN A 32 -5.13 -29.16 10.94
C GLN A 32 -6.27 -29.53 11.90
N PHE A 33 -7.18 -28.60 12.22
CA PHE A 33 -8.39 -28.88 13.00
C PHE A 33 -9.39 -29.79 12.27
N GLU A 34 -9.65 -29.52 10.98
CA GLU A 34 -10.52 -30.35 10.13
C GLU A 34 -9.94 -31.76 9.90
N MET A 35 -8.62 -31.87 9.69
CA MET A 35 -7.93 -33.17 9.65
C MET A 35 -8.01 -33.91 10.99
N PHE A 36 -7.90 -33.20 12.11
CA PHE A 36 -8.03 -33.78 13.44
C PHE A 36 -9.45 -34.27 13.72
N LEU A 37 -10.50 -33.49 13.42
CA LEU A 37 -11.89 -33.92 13.55
C LEU A 37 -12.19 -35.14 12.68
N LYS A 38 -11.61 -35.20 11.47
CA LYS A 38 -11.71 -36.36 10.59
C LYS A 38 -11.00 -37.58 11.18
N MET A 39 -9.84 -37.41 11.81
CA MET A 39 -9.12 -38.48 12.52
C MET A 39 -9.88 -38.94 13.78
N LEU A 40 -10.41 -38.02 14.59
CA LEU A 40 -11.24 -38.29 15.78
C LEU A 40 -12.50 -39.07 15.40
N THR A 41 -13.18 -38.65 14.33
CA THR A 41 -14.38 -39.33 13.80
C THR A 41 -14.05 -40.71 13.26
N THR A 42 -12.87 -40.88 12.66
CA THR A 42 -12.37 -42.18 12.17
C THR A 42 -12.01 -43.11 13.33
N GLN A 43 -11.43 -42.59 14.40
CA GLN A 43 -11.11 -43.34 15.61
C GLN A 43 -12.37 -43.78 16.38
N ILE A 44 -13.39 -42.91 16.52
CA ILE A 44 -14.69 -43.28 17.10
C ILE A 44 -15.37 -44.41 16.29
N LYS A 45 -15.20 -44.44 14.98
CA LYS A 45 -15.74 -45.50 14.11
C LYS A 45 -15.03 -46.86 14.24
N ASN A 46 -13.79 -46.90 14.73
CA ASN A 46 -12.92 -48.08 14.67
C ASN A 46 -12.27 -48.48 16.01
N GLN A 47 -12.68 -47.92 17.15
CA GLN A 47 -12.11 -48.30 18.45
C GLN A 47 -12.82 -49.51 19.09
N ASP A 48 -12.00 -50.45 19.57
CA ASP A 48 -12.38 -51.50 20.51
C ASP A 48 -12.70 -50.84 21.88
N PRO A 49 -13.87 -51.10 22.49
CA PRO A 49 -14.42 -50.35 23.65
C PRO A 49 -13.60 -50.36 24.96
N LEU A 50 -12.42 -50.97 25.01
CA LEU A 50 -11.71 -51.26 26.26
C LEU A 50 -10.62 -50.27 26.69
N ASN A 51 -10.28 -49.20 25.93
CA ASN A 51 -9.41 -48.11 26.42
C ASN A 51 -9.57 -46.76 25.67
N PRO A 52 -10.55 -45.91 26.04
CA PRO A 52 -10.85 -44.66 25.34
C PRO A 52 -10.08 -43.40 25.83
N MET A 53 -9.16 -43.50 26.80
CA MET A 53 -8.70 -42.33 27.57
C MET A 53 -7.60 -41.47 26.91
N GLU A 54 -6.65 -42.05 26.17
CA GLU A 54 -5.45 -41.32 25.66
C GLU A 54 -5.78 -40.27 24.57
N ASN A 55 -6.73 -40.55 23.68
CA ASN A 55 -7.02 -39.64 22.55
C ASN A 55 -7.83 -38.39 22.96
N THR A 56 -8.44 -38.40 24.14
CA THR A 56 -9.29 -37.30 24.62
C THR A 56 -8.44 -36.16 25.21
N GLU A 57 -7.33 -36.49 25.86
CA GLU A 57 -6.43 -35.51 26.48
C GLU A 57 -5.66 -34.68 25.44
N PHE A 58 -5.23 -35.31 24.35
CA PHE A 58 -4.65 -34.63 23.18
C PHE A 58 -5.66 -33.72 22.47
N ALA A 59 -6.93 -34.14 22.36
CA ALA A 59 -8.00 -33.31 21.80
C ALA A 59 -8.23 -32.04 22.62
N VAL A 60 -8.21 -32.17 23.95
CA VAL A 60 -8.34 -31.04 24.88
C VAL A 60 -7.14 -30.10 24.76
N GLN A 61 -5.91 -30.62 24.70
CA GLN A 61 -4.70 -29.79 24.54
C GLN A 61 -4.71 -29.04 23.20
N LEU A 62 -5.14 -29.68 22.10
CA LEU A 62 -5.24 -29.04 20.79
C LEU A 62 -6.34 -27.98 20.74
N ALA A 63 -7.50 -28.25 21.32
CA ALA A 63 -8.58 -27.25 21.44
C ALA A 63 -8.14 -26.04 22.26
N THR A 64 -7.35 -26.27 23.32
CA THR A 64 -6.76 -25.20 24.13
C THR A 64 -5.76 -24.37 23.31
N PHE A 65 -4.92 -25.02 22.50
CA PHE A 65 -3.95 -24.33 21.64
C PHE A 65 -4.63 -23.52 20.52
N SER A 66 -5.68 -24.07 19.89
CA SER A 66 -6.48 -23.38 18.88
C SER A 66 -7.19 -22.15 19.47
N GLY A 67 -7.68 -22.25 20.71
CA GLY A 67 -8.23 -21.10 21.44
C GLY A 67 -7.18 -20.01 21.69
N VAL A 68 -5.96 -20.37 22.09
CA VAL A 68 -4.85 -19.42 22.28
C VAL A 68 -4.45 -18.77 20.97
N GLU A 69 -4.34 -19.54 19.87
CA GLU A 69 -4.01 -19.03 18.55
C GLU A 69 -5.08 -18.05 18.04
N GLN A 70 -6.36 -18.38 18.21
CA GLN A 70 -7.46 -17.48 17.89
C GLN A 70 -7.43 -16.21 18.74
N GLN A 71 -7.05 -16.31 20.02
CA GLN A 71 -6.88 -15.16 20.90
C GLN A 71 -5.69 -14.29 20.48
N VAL A 72 -4.57 -14.88 20.05
CA VAL A 72 -3.42 -14.16 19.49
C VAL A 72 -3.82 -13.42 18.21
N GLN A 73 -4.55 -14.09 17.30
CA GLN A 73 -5.07 -13.47 16.09
C GLN A 73 -6.03 -12.32 16.38
N THR A 74 -6.90 -12.49 17.37
CA THR A 74 -7.80 -11.42 17.82
C THR A 74 -7.02 -10.23 18.36
N ASN A 75 -5.98 -10.45 19.16
CA ASN A 75 -5.13 -9.37 19.67
C ASN A 75 -4.35 -8.66 18.55
N LEU A 76 -3.89 -9.38 17.52
CA LEU A 76 -3.25 -8.79 16.34
C LEU A 76 -4.22 -7.88 15.58
N LEU A 77 -5.44 -8.36 15.32
CA LEU A 77 -6.49 -7.57 14.67
C LEU A 77 -6.85 -6.33 15.50
N LEU A 78 -6.94 -6.45 16.82
CA LEU A 78 -7.18 -5.31 17.72
C LEU A 78 -6.03 -4.30 17.70
N THR A 79 -4.78 -4.76 17.62
CA THR A 79 -3.60 -3.88 17.52
C THR A 79 -3.58 -3.12 16.20
N GLN A 80 -3.93 -3.78 15.10
CA GLN A 80 -4.08 -3.13 13.78
C GLN A 80 -5.23 -2.13 13.78
N LEU A 81 -6.37 -2.49 14.39
CA LEU A 81 -7.51 -1.58 14.53
C LEU A 81 -7.15 -0.35 15.36
N LEU A 82 -6.46 -0.53 16.49
CA LEU A 82 -5.98 0.59 17.32
C LEU A 82 -4.96 1.47 16.60
N GLY A 83 -4.06 0.87 15.80
CA GLY A 83 -3.11 1.63 14.97
C GLY A 83 -3.80 2.47 13.89
N ASN A 84 -4.91 1.99 13.34
CA ASN A 84 -5.71 2.74 12.36
C ASN A 84 -6.66 3.79 12.99
N ILE A 85 -6.89 3.71 14.31
CA ILE A 85 -7.76 4.63 15.07
C ILE A 85 -6.98 5.81 15.66
N ASP A 86 -5.67 5.91 15.45
CA ASP A 86 -4.85 7.01 15.97
C ASP A 86 -5.26 8.34 15.32
N GLY A 87 -6.29 9.00 15.89
CA GLY A 87 -6.95 10.19 15.37
C GLY A 87 -6.06 11.44 15.31
N GLY A 88 -4.79 11.31 15.70
CA GLY A 88 -3.76 12.32 15.48
C GLY A 88 -3.48 12.59 14.01
N GLU A 89 -3.61 11.59 13.13
CA GLU A 89 -3.41 11.78 11.68
C GLU A 89 -4.53 12.62 11.07
N ILE A 90 -5.80 12.30 11.37
CA ILE A 90 -6.97 13.08 10.90
C ILE A 90 -6.89 14.53 11.40
N GLY A 91 -6.47 14.74 12.66
CA GLY A 91 -6.25 16.08 13.20
C GLY A 91 -5.22 16.89 12.41
N GLN A 92 -4.13 16.28 11.98
CA GLN A 92 -3.11 16.94 11.16
C GLN A 92 -3.62 17.21 9.74
N LEU A 93 -4.28 16.23 9.12
CA LEU A 93 -4.86 16.36 7.79
C LEU A 93 -5.96 17.43 7.74
N SER A 94 -6.67 17.69 8.85
CA SER A 94 -7.69 18.74 8.92
C SER A 94 -7.15 20.12 8.54
N THR A 95 -5.86 20.36 8.80
CA THR A 95 -5.17 21.61 8.42
C THR A 95 -4.91 21.73 6.93
N TRP A 96 -5.11 20.65 6.16
CA TRP A 96 -4.94 20.62 4.71
C TRP A 96 -6.22 21.00 3.98
N ILE A 97 -7.38 20.93 4.64
CA ILE A 97 -8.66 21.34 4.05
C ILE A 97 -8.57 22.82 3.64
N GLY A 98 -8.90 23.09 2.38
CA GLY A 98 -8.81 24.41 1.77
C GLY A 98 -7.45 24.74 1.16
N ARG A 99 -6.42 23.90 1.34
CA ARG A 99 -5.09 24.05 0.73
C ARG A 99 -4.97 23.24 -0.56
N GLU A 100 -3.93 23.49 -1.34
CA GLU A 100 -3.63 22.72 -2.55
C GLU A 100 -2.56 21.66 -2.26
N VAL A 101 -2.88 20.41 -2.56
CA VAL A 101 -1.93 19.29 -2.51
C VAL A 101 -1.37 19.00 -3.89
N ARG A 102 -0.09 18.61 -3.94
CA ARG A 102 0.57 18.06 -5.13
C ARG A 102 0.42 16.54 -5.10
N THR A 103 -0.24 15.96 -6.09
CA THR A 103 -0.54 14.52 -6.14
C THR A 103 -0.53 13.98 -7.57
N ASN A 104 -0.21 12.69 -7.73
CA ASN A 104 -0.38 11.95 -8.97
C ASN A 104 -1.76 11.26 -9.10
N ALA A 105 -2.67 11.47 -8.14
CA ALA A 105 -4.05 10.99 -8.22
C ALA A 105 -4.85 11.72 -9.32
N PRO A 106 -5.97 11.15 -9.80
CA PRO A 106 -6.84 11.82 -10.77
C PRO A 106 -7.39 13.15 -10.22
N VAL A 107 -7.30 14.21 -11.03
CA VAL A 107 -7.79 15.55 -10.67
C VAL A 107 -8.93 16.00 -11.56
N TRP A 108 -9.87 16.74 -10.97
CA TRP A 108 -11.05 17.22 -11.67
C TRP A 108 -10.74 18.43 -12.55
N PHE A 109 -11.16 18.36 -13.82
CA PHE A 109 -11.16 19.45 -14.76
C PHE A 109 -12.61 19.88 -15.06
N ASP A 110 -12.88 21.18 -15.00
CA ASP A 110 -14.18 21.80 -15.30
C ASP A 110 -14.09 22.86 -16.42
N GLY A 111 -12.98 22.91 -17.15
CA GLY A 111 -12.67 23.97 -18.11
C GLY A 111 -11.72 25.05 -17.56
N SER A 112 -11.47 25.06 -16.25
CA SER A 112 -10.43 25.93 -15.64
C SER A 112 -9.05 25.29 -15.83
N SER A 113 -8.01 26.12 -16.05
CA SER A 113 -6.64 25.61 -16.14
C SER A 113 -6.22 24.91 -14.85
N LEU A 114 -5.39 23.87 -15.01
CA LEU A 114 -4.77 23.13 -13.92
C LEU A 114 -3.27 23.42 -13.91
N ILE A 115 -2.67 23.42 -12.73
CA ILE A 115 -1.21 23.51 -12.60
C ILE A 115 -0.66 22.09 -12.43
N LEU A 116 0.21 21.71 -13.35
CA LEU A 116 0.96 20.46 -13.31
C LEU A 116 2.37 20.74 -12.82
N ALA A 117 2.92 19.85 -12.01
CA ALA A 117 4.30 19.91 -11.57
C ALA A 117 5.10 18.85 -12.34
N ALA A 118 5.76 19.30 -13.40
CA ALA A 118 6.61 18.46 -14.22
C ALA A 118 8.07 18.62 -13.77
N ASP A 119 8.69 17.54 -13.34
CA ASP A 119 10.12 17.57 -13.09
C ASP A 119 10.88 17.65 -14.43
N ARG A 120 12.13 18.12 -14.36
CA ARG A 120 13.00 18.21 -15.54
C ARG A 120 13.14 16.84 -16.18
N SER A 121 13.11 16.77 -17.51
CA SER A 121 13.44 15.54 -18.24
C SER A 121 14.77 14.98 -17.75
N ALA A 122 14.78 13.67 -17.46
CA ALA A 122 15.98 12.98 -16.99
C ALA A 122 17.06 12.93 -18.07
N ASN A 123 16.65 12.96 -19.34
CA ASN A 123 17.53 12.91 -20.50
C ASN A 123 17.89 14.31 -21.02
N GLY A 124 17.23 15.36 -20.51
CA GLY A 124 17.41 16.75 -20.98
C GLY A 124 16.86 17.02 -22.38
N GLU A 125 16.12 16.06 -22.95
CA GLU A 125 15.51 16.12 -24.27
C GLU A 125 14.06 16.63 -24.18
N SER A 126 13.40 16.79 -25.33
CA SER A 126 12.00 17.19 -25.38
C SER A 126 11.09 16.08 -24.85
N ALA A 127 10.26 16.41 -23.86
CA ALA A 127 9.25 15.53 -23.31
C ALA A 127 7.87 15.77 -23.94
N THR A 128 7.06 14.72 -23.92
CA THR A 128 5.65 14.77 -24.33
C THR A 128 4.75 14.54 -23.13
N LEU A 129 3.87 15.51 -22.84
CA LEU A 129 2.81 15.36 -21.86
C LEU A 129 1.67 14.53 -22.47
N VAL A 130 1.36 13.42 -21.83
CA VAL A 130 0.26 12.51 -22.13
C VAL A 130 -0.81 12.68 -21.07
N THR A 131 -2.02 13.05 -21.48
CA THR A 131 -3.18 13.17 -20.60
C THR A 131 -4.08 11.95 -20.77
N LEU A 132 -4.42 11.30 -19.67
CA LEU A 132 -5.31 10.15 -19.62
C LEU A 132 -6.63 10.52 -18.93
N ASN A 133 -7.75 10.01 -19.43
CA ASN A 133 -9.04 10.16 -18.78
C ASN A 133 -9.21 9.17 -17.60
N GLU A 134 -10.36 9.22 -16.94
CA GLU A 134 -10.74 8.32 -15.83
C GLU A 134 -10.62 6.82 -16.17
N GLN A 135 -10.76 6.45 -17.44
CA GLN A 135 -10.63 5.06 -17.91
C GLN A 135 -9.17 4.65 -18.18
N GLY A 136 -8.21 5.55 -17.95
CA GLY A 136 -6.80 5.35 -18.29
C GLY A 136 -6.52 5.41 -19.81
N LYS A 137 -7.45 5.95 -20.60
CA LYS A 137 -7.26 6.12 -22.06
C LYS A 137 -6.60 7.47 -22.33
N GLU A 138 -5.57 7.47 -23.17
CA GLU A 138 -4.98 8.69 -23.71
C GLU A 138 -6.03 9.51 -24.50
N VAL A 139 -6.19 10.77 -24.11
CA VAL A 139 -7.12 11.72 -24.74
C VAL A 139 -6.42 12.92 -25.35
N LEU A 140 -5.22 13.27 -24.87
CA LEU A 140 -4.47 14.42 -25.34
C LEU A 140 -2.97 14.16 -25.21
N ARG A 141 -2.23 14.62 -26.20
CA ARG A 141 -0.77 14.56 -26.28
C ARG A 141 -0.23 15.94 -26.65
N GLN A 142 0.70 16.45 -25.87
CA GLN A 142 1.26 17.79 -26.07
C GLN A 142 2.78 17.77 -25.85
N ALA A 143 3.54 18.29 -26.81
CA ALA A 143 4.97 18.51 -26.63
C ALA A 143 5.19 19.64 -25.61
N ILE A 144 5.93 19.35 -24.54
CA ILE A 144 6.27 20.33 -23.49
C ILE A 144 7.75 20.74 -23.54
N GLY A 145 8.52 20.18 -24.48
CA GLY A 145 9.96 20.46 -24.61
C GLY A 145 10.74 19.96 -23.39
N SER A 146 11.90 20.55 -23.12
CA SER A 146 12.75 20.21 -21.97
C SER A 146 12.40 21.00 -20.69
N MET A 147 11.17 21.52 -20.62
CA MET A 147 10.72 22.38 -19.52
C MET A 147 10.71 21.61 -18.19
N SER A 148 10.99 22.34 -17.11
CA SER A 148 10.94 21.87 -15.73
C SER A 148 10.17 22.87 -14.89
N GLY A 149 9.38 22.40 -13.95
CA GLY A 149 8.61 23.23 -13.02
C GLY A 149 7.10 23.15 -13.27
N GLU A 150 6.41 24.24 -12.96
CA GLU A 150 4.96 24.33 -13.09
C GLU A 150 4.55 24.57 -14.54
N ILE A 151 3.62 23.76 -15.04
CA ILE A 151 3.02 23.87 -16.37
C ILE A 151 1.54 24.19 -16.18
N GLU A 152 1.08 25.28 -16.79
CA GLU A 152 -0.35 25.58 -16.86
C GLU A 152 -0.98 24.77 -18.00
N TRP A 153 -1.85 23.82 -17.62
CA TRP A 153 -2.56 22.96 -18.54
C TRP A 153 -3.99 23.47 -18.76
N HIS A 154 -4.36 23.74 -20.00
CA HIS A 154 -5.66 24.30 -20.37
C HIS A 154 -6.69 23.25 -20.84
N GLY A 155 -6.27 22.00 -21.00
CA GLY A 155 -7.16 20.91 -21.42
C GLY A 155 -7.86 21.15 -22.75
N ARG A 156 -7.12 21.56 -23.79
CA ARG A 156 -7.65 21.80 -25.14
C ARG A 156 -7.02 20.88 -26.16
N TYR A 157 -7.83 20.42 -27.10
CA TYR A 157 -7.39 19.71 -28.30
C TYR A 157 -6.66 20.66 -29.27
N ALA A 158 -5.97 20.09 -30.27
CA ALA A 158 -5.25 20.84 -31.30
C ALA A 158 -6.17 21.72 -32.18
N ASP A 159 -7.46 21.41 -32.25
CA ASP A 159 -8.49 22.20 -32.95
C ASP A 159 -9.03 23.38 -32.11
N GLY A 160 -8.57 23.51 -30.85
CA GLY A 160 -9.02 24.54 -29.90
C GLY A 160 -10.23 24.14 -29.06
N THR A 161 -10.85 22.98 -29.30
CA THR A 161 -11.97 22.46 -28.52
C THR A 161 -11.50 22.08 -27.11
N SER A 162 -12.28 22.41 -26.09
CA SER A 162 -11.98 22.00 -24.70
C SER A 162 -12.30 20.54 -24.47
N LEU A 163 -11.48 19.87 -23.66
CA LEU A 163 -11.80 18.55 -23.12
C LEU A 163 -13.09 18.63 -22.28
N PRO A 164 -13.89 17.54 -22.24
CA PRO A 164 -15.03 17.45 -21.35
C PRO A 164 -14.62 17.57 -19.88
N ALA A 165 -15.56 18.02 -19.04
CA ALA A 165 -15.35 17.97 -17.60
C ALA A 165 -15.22 16.52 -17.12
N GLY A 166 -14.26 16.26 -16.24
CA GLY A 166 -13.95 14.89 -15.83
C GLY A 166 -12.65 14.79 -15.05
N PHE A 167 -12.31 13.58 -14.62
CA PHE A 167 -11.05 13.28 -13.97
C PHE A 167 -9.97 12.95 -14.99
N TYR A 168 -8.80 13.52 -14.78
CA TYR A 168 -7.62 13.31 -15.62
C TYR A 168 -6.39 12.99 -14.80
N THR A 169 -5.51 12.18 -15.39
CA THR A 169 -4.15 11.91 -14.90
C THR A 169 -3.15 12.28 -15.97
N PHE A 170 -1.92 12.54 -15.55
CA PHE A 170 -0.88 13.10 -16.41
C PHE A 170 0.38 12.26 -16.34
N ARG A 171 1.00 12.07 -17.50
CA ARG A 171 2.28 11.38 -17.63
C ARG A 171 3.20 12.14 -18.58
N ILE A 172 4.49 12.06 -18.32
CA ILE A 172 5.51 12.47 -19.26
C ILE A 172 6.04 11.22 -19.95
N GLU A 173 6.01 11.24 -21.27
CA GLU A 173 6.70 10.31 -22.13
C GLU A 173 7.98 10.97 -22.65
N GLU A 174 9.12 10.35 -22.34
CA GLU A 174 10.44 10.75 -22.83
C GLU A 174 10.99 9.60 -23.69
N GLU A 175 11.19 9.88 -24.97
CA GLU A 175 11.91 8.98 -25.86
C GLU A 175 13.41 9.05 -25.56
N SER A 176 14.07 7.91 -25.58
CA SER A 176 15.50 7.76 -25.37
C SER A 176 16.19 7.57 -26.73
N SER A 177 17.48 7.90 -26.79
CA SER A 177 18.31 7.74 -27.99
C SER A 177 18.36 6.31 -28.57
N ASP A 178 18.00 5.30 -27.79
CA ASP A 178 17.87 3.89 -28.21
C ASP A 178 16.50 3.53 -28.81
N GLY A 179 15.59 4.51 -28.92
CA GLY A 179 14.21 4.34 -29.39
C GLY A 179 13.24 3.77 -28.35
N SER A 180 13.67 3.63 -27.09
CA SER A 180 12.77 3.27 -25.99
C SER A 180 12.05 4.50 -25.44
N ALA A 181 10.81 4.34 -24.98
CA ALA A 181 10.06 5.40 -24.31
C ALA A 181 9.98 5.12 -22.81
N THR A 182 10.30 6.12 -22.00
CA THR A 182 10.12 6.10 -20.55
C THR A 182 8.88 6.91 -20.19
N LEU A 183 8.00 6.33 -19.38
CA LEU A 183 6.83 7.04 -18.85
C LEU A 183 7.04 7.34 -17.37
N ARG A 184 6.79 8.58 -16.98
CA ARG A 184 6.74 9.05 -15.59
C ARG A 184 5.39 9.66 -15.28
N ASP A 185 4.87 9.40 -14.09
CA ASP A 185 3.69 10.11 -13.61
C ASP A 185 4.04 11.58 -13.37
N VAL A 186 3.10 12.46 -13.71
CA VAL A 186 3.18 13.90 -13.46
C VAL A 186 2.18 14.24 -12.39
N GLU A 187 2.65 15.01 -11.41
CA GLU A 187 1.81 15.43 -10.31
C GLU A 187 1.06 16.70 -10.69
N SER A 188 -0.11 16.87 -10.10
CA SER A 188 -0.98 18.00 -10.33
C SER A 188 -1.42 18.58 -9.00
N TYR A 189 -1.69 19.89 -9.02
CA TYR A 189 -2.22 20.58 -7.84
C TYR A 189 -3.73 20.47 -7.82
N SER A 190 -4.28 20.06 -6.68
CA SER A 190 -5.72 20.04 -6.44
C SER A 190 -6.05 20.51 -5.04
N ARG A 191 -7.14 21.25 -4.91
CA ARG A 191 -7.62 21.76 -3.62
C ARG A 191 -8.28 20.64 -2.84
N VAL A 192 -7.88 20.49 -1.58
CA VAL A 192 -8.53 19.59 -0.63
C VAL A 192 -9.83 20.23 -0.14
N THR A 193 -10.94 19.52 -0.26
CA THR A 193 -12.27 19.94 0.20
C THR A 193 -12.75 19.18 1.43
N GLY A 194 -12.12 18.04 1.75
CA GLY A 194 -12.49 17.23 2.90
C GLY A 194 -11.53 16.09 3.15
N ILE A 195 -11.82 15.28 4.17
CA ILE A 195 -11.08 14.08 4.53
C ILE A 195 -12.10 13.01 4.80
N GLU A 196 -11.88 11.82 4.27
CA GLU A 196 -12.72 10.66 4.46
C GLU A 196 -11.90 9.53 5.08
N LEU A 197 -12.44 8.85 6.09
CA LEU A 197 -11.82 7.65 6.65
C LEU A 197 -12.42 6.43 5.97
N THR A 198 -11.60 5.73 5.19
CA THR A 198 -11.98 4.49 4.51
C THR A 198 -11.43 3.28 5.25
N GLN A 199 -11.74 2.07 4.78
CA GLN A 199 -11.12 0.84 5.30
C GLN A 199 -9.61 0.78 5.06
N ASN A 200 -9.09 1.59 4.11
CA ASN A 200 -7.67 1.63 3.73
C ASN A 200 -6.90 2.80 4.39
N GLY A 201 -7.53 3.52 5.32
CA GLY A 201 -6.97 4.68 6.01
C GLY A 201 -7.63 6.00 5.62
N ALA A 202 -7.03 7.11 6.04
CA ALA A 202 -7.50 8.44 5.69
C ALA A 202 -7.21 8.76 4.22
N GLU A 203 -8.21 9.29 3.52
CA GLU A 203 -8.10 9.80 2.16
C GLU A 203 -8.52 11.27 2.12
N LEU A 204 -7.89 12.04 1.23
CA LEU A 204 -8.21 13.43 0.99
C LEU A 204 -9.28 13.51 -0.09
N VAL A 205 -10.38 14.19 0.22
CA VAL A 205 -11.38 14.55 -0.78
C VAL A 205 -10.90 15.80 -1.50
N LEU A 206 -10.71 15.69 -2.80
CA LEU A 206 -10.24 16.75 -3.68
C LEU A 206 -11.41 17.46 -4.38
N LYS A 207 -11.13 18.63 -4.96
CA LYS A 207 -12.08 19.35 -5.83
C LYS A 207 -12.68 18.40 -6.87
N GLY A 208 -13.99 18.50 -7.06
CA GLY A 208 -14.74 17.65 -7.98
C GLY A 208 -15.13 16.29 -7.42
N GLY A 209 -14.80 16.00 -6.15
CA GLY A 209 -15.11 14.72 -5.51
C GLY A 209 -14.09 13.62 -5.80
N GLY A 210 -12.91 13.99 -6.31
CA GLY A 210 -11.78 13.06 -6.44
C GLY A 210 -11.25 12.66 -5.07
N SER A 211 -10.50 11.55 -5.02
CA SER A 211 -9.83 11.10 -3.81
C SER A 211 -8.32 10.93 -4.07
N ALA A 212 -7.51 11.29 -3.08
CA ALA A 212 -6.09 10.98 -3.04
C ALA A 212 -5.72 10.41 -1.67
N ARG A 213 -4.97 9.31 -1.68
CA ARG A 213 -4.41 8.77 -0.44
C ARG A 213 -3.24 9.64 0.02
N VAL A 214 -2.97 9.63 1.33
CA VAL A 214 -1.90 10.45 1.92
C VAL A 214 -0.52 10.09 1.35
N ASP A 215 -0.28 8.82 1.00
CA ASP A 215 0.95 8.35 0.35
C ASP A 215 1.12 8.81 -1.10
N GLN A 216 0.06 9.32 -1.73
CA GLN A 216 0.08 9.90 -3.08
C GLN A 216 0.29 11.42 -3.07
N VAL A 217 0.49 12.03 -1.90
CA VAL A 217 0.73 13.46 -1.75
C VAL A 217 2.20 13.72 -1.51
N SER A 218 2.82 14.52 -2.37
CA SER A 218 4.24 14.86 -2.29
C SER A 218 4.51 16.29 -1.82
N GLY A 219 3.48 17.14 -1.76
CA GLY A 219 3.62 18.54 -1.35
C GLY A 219 2.30 19.22 -1.04
N LEU A 220 2.40 20.36 -0.35
CA LEU A 220 1.26 21.15 0.12
C LEU A 220 1.59 22.65 0.00
N ARG A 221 0.67 23.43 -0.57
CA ARG A 221 0.76 24.91 -0.67
C ARG A 221 -0.56 25.58 -0.31
N GLU A 222 -0.53 26.89 -0.08
CA GLU A 222 -1.71 27.70 0.31
C GLU A 222 -2.59 28.08 -0.89
#